data_AF-A0A948BVN7-F1
#
_entry.id   AF-A0A948BVN7-F1
#
_cell.length_a   1.000
_cell.length_b   1.000
_cell.length_c   1.000
_cell.angle_alpha   90.00
_cell.angle_beta   90.00
_cell.angle_gamma   90.00
#
_symmetry.space_group_name_H-M   'P 1'
#
loop_
_entity.id
_entity.type
_entity.pdbx_description
1 polymer ?
#
loop_
_entity_poly.entity_id
_entity_poly.type
_entity_poly.pdbx_seq_one_letter_code
_entity_poly.pdbx_strand_id
1 'polypeptide(L)' 'MPAKKSEQADIPQAPRPVSEETILKVAKEVVIKFIEVGRLSPANFDETFRSIHQSVRNSVHS' A
#
# COMPACT_ATOMS: atom_id res chain seq x y z
N MET A 1 -33.62 -4.63 -36.98
CA MET A 1 -32.26 -4.07 -36.87
C MET A 1 -31.71 -4.40 -35.49
N PRO A 2 -30.92 -5.47 -35.33
CA PRO A 2 -30.29 -5.78 -34.03
C PRO A 2 -29.05 -4.90 -33.83
N ALA A 3 -29.02 -4.15 -32.73
CA ALA A 3 -27.87 -3.35 -32.32
C ALA A 3 -26.70 -4.27 -31.95
N LYS A 4 -25.53 -4.00 -32.56
CA LYS A 4 -24.28 -4.72 -32.32
C LYS A 4 -23.90 -4.67 -30.84
N LYS A 5 -23.77 -5.85 -30.23
CA LYS A 5 -23.09 -6.04 -28.95
C LYS A 5 -21.61 -5.71 -29.15
N SER A 6 -21.15 -4.62 -28.56
CA SER A 6 -19.75 -4.21 -28.59
C SER A 6 -18.94 -5.23 -27.78
N GLU A 7 -18.20 -6.07 -28.50
CA GLU A 7 -17.15 -6.94 -27.96
C GLU A 7 -16.06 -6.04 -27.35
N GLN A 8 -16.08 -5.91 -26.02
CA GLN A 8 -15.06 -5.16 -25.30
C GLN A 8 -13.85 -6.09 -25.18
N ALA A 9 -12.88 -5.89 -26.07
CA ALA A 9 -11.62 -6.63 -26.06
C ALA A 9 -10.98 -6.53 -24.67
N ASP A 10 -10.62 -7.68 -24.11
CA ASP A 10 -9.90 -7.83 -22.86
C ASP A 10 -8.48 -7.27 -23.04
N ILE A 11 -8.34 -5.96 -22.87
CA ILE A 11 -7.05 -5.31 -22.80
C ILE A 11 -6.47 -5.70 -21.44
N PRO A 12 -5.25 -6.28 -21.36
CA PRO A 12 -4.61 -6.58 -20.08
C PRO A 12 -4.58 -5.28 -19.25
N GLN A 13 -5.40 -5.21 -18.21
CA GLN A 13 -5.37 -4.04 -17.32
C GLN A 13 -3.98 -3.99 -16.70
N ALA A 14 -3.23 -2.93 -17.02
CA ALA A 14 -1.99 -2.64 -16.32
C ALA A 14 -2.26 -2.67 -14.81
N PRO A 15 -1.35 -3.26 -14.00
CA PRO A 15 -1.56 -3.33 -12.56
C PRO A 15 -1.82 -1.92 -12.03
N ARG A 16 -2.96 -1.76 -11.34
CA ARG A 16 -3.36 -0.46 -10.80
C ARG A 16 -2.25 0.04 -9.87
N PRO A 17 -1.84 1.32 -9.97
CA PRO A 17 -0.82 1.86 -9.08
C PRO A 17 -1.30 1.75 -7.64
N VAL A 18 -0.38 1.36 -6.74
CA VAL A 18 -0.66 1.33 -5.30
C VAL A 18 -0.92 2.77 -4.84
N SER A 19 -2.03 3.00 -4.15
CA SER A 19 -2.39 4.33 -3.65
C SER A 19 -1.58 4.69 -2.40
N GLU A 20 -1.36 5.99 -2.18
CA GLU A 20 -0.76 6.52 -0.94
C GLU A 20 -1.52 6.08 0.32
N GLU A 21 -2.85 5.98 0.22
CA GLU A 21 -3.68 5.47 1.31
C GLU A 21 -3.36 4.00 1.65
N THR A 22 -3.14 3.16 0.63
CA THR A 22 -2.73 1.77 0.84
C THR A 22 -1.36 1.69 1.49
N ILE A 23 -0.39 2.49 1.02
CA ILE A 23 0.95 2.58 1.62
C ILE A 23 0.85 2.96 3.11
N LEU A 24 0.02 3.97 3.43
CA LEU A 24 -0.19 4.43 4.80
C LEU A 24 -0.84 3.37 5.69
N LYS A 25 -1.86 2.67 5.18
CA LYS A 25 -2.54 1.57 5.91
C LYS A 25 -1.57 0.43 6.24
N VAL A 26 -0.76 0.03 5.27
CA VAL A 26 0.25 -1.03 5.47
C VAL A 26 1.31 -0.59 6.47
N ALA A 27 1.86 0.62 6.33
CA ALA A 27 2.85 1.15 7.27
C ALA A 27 2.31 1.19 8.72
N LYS A 28 1.04 1.61 8.89
CA LYS A 28 0.35 1.59 10.18
C LYS A 28 0.27 0.18 10.77
N GLU A 29 -0.11 -0.83 9.99
CA GLU A 29 -0.23 -2.21 10.47
C GLU A 29 1.12 -2.79 10.90
N VAL A 30 2.20 -2.52 10.15
CA VAL A 30 3.56 -2.92 10.53
C VAL A 30 3.95 -2.28 11.86
N VAL A 31 3.72 -0.98 12.03
CA VAL A 31 4.08 -0.27 13.27
C VAL A 31 3.28 -0.78 14.47
N ILE A 32 1.97 -1.02 14.30
CA ILE A 32 1.12 -1.63 15.34
C ILE A 32 1.67 -3.00 15.74
N LYS A 33 2.05 -3.86 14.77
CA LYS A 33 2.63 -5.17 15.06
C LYS A 33 3.90 -5.06 15.90
N PHE A 34 4.77 -4.08 15.61
CA PHE A 34 5.99 -3.86 16.39
C PHE A 34 5.69 -3.42 17.83
N ILE A 35 4.63 -2.64 18.06
CA ILE A 35 4.17 -2.28 19.40
C ILE A 35 3.63 -3.52 20.13
N GLU A 36 2.78 -4.30 19.47
CA GLU A 36 2.19 -5.53 20.02
C GLU A 36 3.26 -6.53 20.49
N VAL A 37 4.36 -6.67 19.74
CA VAL A 37 5.47 -7.58 20.10
C VAL A 37 6.54 -6.93 21.00
N GLY A 38 6.33 -5.70 21.47
CA GLY A 38 7.26 -5.00 22.36
C GLY A 38 8.58 -4.57 21.71
N ARG A 39 8.61 -4.42 20.37
CA ARG A 39 9.79 -3.97 19.60
C ARG A 39 9.79 -2.48 19.29
N LEU A 40 8.67 -1.80 19.55
CA LEU A 40 8.52 -0.35 19.39
C LEU A 40 7.76 0.21 20.60
N SER A 41 8.15 1.40 21.04
CA SER A 41 7.50 2.14 22.12
C SER A 41 6.97 3.48 21.61
N PRO A 42 6.05 4.14 22.34
CA PRO A 42 5.63 5.50 21.99
C PRO A 42 6.79 6.51 21.91
N ALA A 43 7.86 6.31 22.69
CA ALA A 43 9.00 7.24 22.76
C ALA A 43 9.80 7.34 21.44
N ASN A 44 9.85 6.25 20.66
CA ASN A 44 10.56 6.17 19.38
C ASN A 44 9.62 5.89 18.19
N PHE A 45 8.31 6.12 18.38
CA PHE A 45 7.31 5.89 17.35
C PHE A 45 7.57 6.75 16.11
N ASP A 46 7.84 8.04 16.30
CA ASP A 46 7.90 9.02 15.22
C ASP A 46 9.02 8.74 14.20
N GLU A 47 10.24 8.45 14.68
CA GLU A 47 11.34 8.07 13.80
C GLU A 47 11.09 6.73 13.10
N THR A 48 10.54 5.75 13.83
CA THR A 48 10.40 4.39 13.32
C THR A 48 9.25 4.31 12.31
N PHE A 49 8.14 5.02 12.56
CA PHE A 49 7.03 5.15 11.63
C PHE A 49 7.49 5.74 10.30
N ARG A 50 8.28 6.83 10.32
CA ARG A 50 8.84 7.41 9.09
C ARG A 50 9.72 6.42 8.33
N SER A 51 10.60 5.71 9.03
CA SER A 51 11.45 4.69 8.41
C SER A 51 10.64 3.57 7.75
N ILE A 52 9.62 3.04 8.43
CA ILE A 52 8.76 1.99 7.91
C ILE A 52 7.95 2.48 6.72
N HIS A 53 7.33 3.66 6.82
CA HIS A 53 6.57 4.26 5.74
C HIS A 53 7.42 4.44 4.48
N GLN A 54 8.65 4.94 4.61
CA GLN A 54 9.56 5.09 3.48
C GLN A 54 9.94 3.73 2.87
N SER A 55 10.20 2.70 3.68
CA SER A 55 10.51 1.35 3.20
C SER A 55 9.35 0.73 2.40
N VAL A 56 8.12 0.88 2.89
CA VAL A 56 6.91 0.39 2.17
C VAL A 56 6.72 1.17 0.88
N ARG A 57 6.83 2.50 0.93
CA ARG A 57 6.72 3.38 -0.23
C ARG A 57 7.75 3.06 -1.31
N ASN A 58 9.00 2.84 -0.92
CA ASN A 58 10.06 2.49 -1.87
C ASN A 58 9.79 1.13 -2.54
N SER A 59 9.26 0.17 -1.80
CA SER A 59 8.96 -1.18 -2.31
C SER A 59 7.89 -1.20 -3.41
N VAL A 60 7.03 -0.17 -3.50
CA VAL A 60 5.97 -0.08 -4.51
C VAL A 60 6.32 0.83 -5.69
N HIS A 61 7.43 1.58 -5.58
CA HIS A 61 7.91 2.50 -6.63
C HIS A 61 9.27 2.10 -7.23
N SER A 62 9.90 1.04 -6.70
CA SER A 62 11.14 0.43 -7.24
C SER A 62 10.81 -0.64 -8.26
#